data_AF-A0A352KNB0-F1
#
_entry.id   AF-A0A352KNB0-F1
#
_cell.length_a   1.000
_cell.length_b   1.000
_cell.length_c   1.000
_cell.angle_alpha   90.00
_cell.angle_beta   90.00
_cell.angle_gamma   90.00
#
_symmetry.space_group_name_H-M   'P 1'
#
loop_
_entity.id
_entity.type
_entity.pdbx_description
1 polymer ?
#
loop_
_entity_poly.entity_id
_entity_poly.type
_entity_poly.pdbx_seq_one_letter_code
_entity_poly.pdbx_strand_id
1 'polypeptide(L)'
;MVNALERVKQQLVTLSLLEKGSATSLMSQINVVTYGGASRIYPDGPAYTHYVNRLDPIPWLFGVGALGAHAGKDAKVVKVIGLGPLEWNPISPVHGFRAYLPYINESIGLRK
;
A
#
# COMPACT_ATOMS: atom_id res chain seq x y z
N MET A 1 -5.11 -10.75 13.53
CA MET A 1 -5.86 -9.81 12.66
C MET A 1 -5.81 -10.34 11.24
N VAL A 2 -6.96 -10.55 10.61
CA VAL A 2 -7.06 -10.91 9.18
C VAL A 2 -7.50 -9.65 8.45
N ASN A 3 -6.72 -9.16 7.48
CA ASN A 3 -7.10 -7.99 6.69
C ASN A 3 -8.12 -8.36 5.60
N ALA A 4 -8.75 -7.36 4.99
CA ALA A 4 -9.85 -7.58 4.04
C ALA A 4 -9.45 -8.43 2.82
N LEU A 5 -8.25 -8.23 2.28
CA LEU A 5 -7.76 -8.97 1.11
C LEU A 5 -7.44 -10.43 1.44
N GLU A 6 -6.90 -10.70 2.63
CA GLU A 6 -6.72 -12.07 3.12
C GLU A 6 -8.07 -12.77 3.31
N ARG A 7 -9.09 -12.05 3.81
CA ARG A 7 -10.45 -12.61 3.94
C ARG A 7 -11.06 -12.96 2.57
N VAL A 8 -10.87 -12.12 1.56
CA VAL A 8 -11.32 -12.41 0.18
C VAL A 8 -10.64 -13.67 -0.36
N LYS A 9 -9.32 -13.77 -0.21
CA LYS A 9 -8.56 -14.96 -0.62
C LYS A 9 -9.06 -16.21 0.09
N GLN A 10 -9.27 -16.14 1.41
CA GLN A 10 -9.81 -17.25 2.19
C GLN A 10 -11.21 -17.65 1.75
N GLN A 11 -12.09 -16.70 1.41
CA GLN A 11 -13.41 -17.02 0.89
C GLN A 11 -13.37 -17.74 -0.46
N LEU A 12 -12.49 -17.31 -1.37
CA LEU A 12 -12.30 -17.97 -2.67
C LEU A 12 -11.88 -19.43 -2.51
N VAL A 13 -11.03 -19.72 -1.51
CA VAL A 13 -10.54 -21.08 -1.23
C VAL A 13 -11.56 -21.90 -0.44
N THR A 14 -12.12 -21.36 0.65
CA THR A 14 -12.99 -22.10 1.57
C THR A 14 -14.35 -22.44 0.97
N LEU A 15 -14.90 -21.61 0.08
CA LEU A 15 -16.15 -21.91 -0.62
C LEU A 15 -15.96 -22.90 -1.79
N SER A 16 -14.78 -23.52 -1.92
CA SER A 16 -14.38 -24.41 -3.01
C SER A 16 -14.54 -23.79 -4.42
N LEU A 17 -14.63 -22.46 -4.50
CA LEU A 17 -14.73 -21.77 -5.78
C LEU A 17 -13.42 -21.88 -6.56
N LEU A 18 -12.28 -21.92 -5.86
CA LEU A 18 -10.94 -22.01 -6.46
C LEU A 18 -9.97 -22.79 -5.57
N GLU A 19 -9.08 -23.55 -6.21
CA GLU A 19 -7.89 -24.09 -5.53
C GLU A 19 -6.93 -22.96 -5.10
N LYS A 20 -6.09 -23.23 -4.09
CA LYS A 20 -5.15 -22.23 -3.52
C LYS A 20 -4.27 -21.53 -4.56
N GLY A 21 -3.81 -22.26 -5.58
CA GLY A 21 -3.03 -21.71 -6.69
C GLY A 21 -3.84 -20.75 -7.56
N SER A 22 -5.06 -21.15 -7.91
CA SER A 22 -6.00 -20.33 -8.68
C SER A 22 -6.42 -19.06 -7.93
N ALA A 23 -6.74 -19.17 -6.63
CA ALA A 23 -7.05 -18.00 -5.81
C ALA A 23 -5.89 -17.00 -5.74
N THR A 24 -4.65 -17.49 -5.65
CA THR A 24 -3.46 -16.63 -5.68
C THR A 24 -3.28 -15.96 -7.03
N SER A 25 -3.49 -16.69 -8.13
CA SER A 25 -3.43 -16.15 -9.49
C SER A 25 -4.54 -15.13 -9.78
N LEU A 26 -5.71 -15.27 -9.17
CA LEU A 26 -6.79 -14.28 -9.30
C LEU A 26 -6.48 -13.03 -8.47
N MET A 27 -5.98 -13.21 -7.25
CA MET A 27 -5.56 -12.10 -6.39
C MET A 27 -4.47 -11.25 -7.04
N SER A 28 -3.56 -11.84 -7.85
CA SER A 28 -2.52 -11.07 -8.54
C SER A 28 -3.04 -10.14 -9.63
N GLN A 29 -4.31 -10.25 -10.02
CA GLN A 29 -4.97 -9.28 -10.90
C GLN A 29 -5.42 -8.02 -10.16
N ILE A 30 -5.45 -8.07 -8.82
CA ILE A 30 -5.76 -6.91 -7.98
C ILE A 30 -4.50 -6.06 -7.85
N ASN A 31 -4.54 -4.88 -8.44
CA ASN A 31 -3.48 -3.87 -8.29
C ASN A 31 -3.83 -2.96 -7.11
N VAL A 32 -2.94 -2.86 -6.12
CA VAL A 32 -3.14 -2.01 -4.95
C VAL A 32 -2.02 -0.99 -4.89
N VAL A 33 -2.39 0.28 -4.89
CA VAL A 33 -1.44 1.38 -4.70
C VAL A 33 -1.74 2.07 -3.37
N THR A 34 -0.74 2.16 -2.51
CA THR A 34 -0.88 2.83 -1.20
C THR A 34 0.06 4.02 -1.08
N TYR A 35 -0.38 5.06 -0.38
CA TYR A 35 0.39 6.29 -0.15
C TYR A 35 0.47 6.54 1.36
N GLY A 36 1.69 6.59 1.92
CA GLY A 36 1.87 6.85 3.35
C GLY A 36 1.22 5.81 4.29
N GLY A 37 1.04 4.57 3.83
CA GLY A 37 0.29 3.56 4.60
C GLY A 37 0.94 3.20 5.94
N ALA A 38 0.14 3.21 7.01
CA ALA A 38 0.57 2.89 8.37
C ALA A 38 0.40 1.40 8.76
N SER A 39 0.04 0.52 7.81
CA SER A 39 0.00 -0.93 8.07
C SER A 39 1.39 -1.54 7.89
N ARG A 40 1.79 -2.42 8.81
CA ARG A 40 3.04 -3.21 8.70
C ARG A 40 2.88 -4.45 7.84
N ILE A 41 1.67 -5.01 7.74
CA ILE A 41 1.43 -6.33 7.16
C ILE A 41 0.38 -6.23 6.06
N TYR A 42 0.78 -6.63 4.85
CA TYR A 42 -0.07 -6.80 3.68
C TYR A 42 -0.03 -8.27 3.25
N PRO A 43 -1.18 -8.87 2.90
CA PRO A 43 -1.25 -10.29 2.56
C PRO A 43 -0.67 -10.55 1.17
N ASP A 44 -0.16 -11.77 0.96
CA ASP A 44 0.35 -12.20 -0.34
C ASP A 44 -0.77 -12.49 -1.34
N GLY A 45 -0.58 -12.02 -2.58
CA GLY A 45 -1.48 -12.26 -3.70
C GLY A 45 -1.60 -11.03 -4.58
N PRO A 46 -2.12 -9.89 -4.06
CA PRO A 46 -2.23 -8.66 -4.83
C PRO A 46 -0.89 -8.08 -5.27
N ALA A 47 -0.91 -7.38 -6.39
CA ALA A 47 0.23 -6.63 -6.89
C ALA A 47 0.29 -5.26 -6.20
N TYR A 48 1.14 -5.14 -5.17
CA TYR A 48 1.27 -3.90 -4.40
C TYR A 48 2.33 -2.94 -4.95
N THR A 49 1.99 -1.65 -4.94
CA THR A 49 2.96 -0.55 -5.02
C THR A 49 2.75 0.40 -3.85
N HIS A 50 3.73 0.51 -2.96
CA HIS A 50 3.71 1.39 -1.80
C HIS A 50 4.57 2.62 -2.04
N TYR A 51 3.94 3.79 -2.13
CA TYR A 51 4.64 5.07 -2.14
C TYR A 51 4.88 5.52 -0.70
N VAL A 52 6.17 5.68 -0.37
CA VAL A 52 6.64 6.06 0.96
C VAL A 52 7.43 7.35 0.84
N ASN A 53 6.91 8.45 1.39
CA ASN A 53 7.63 9.71 1.44
C ASN A 53 8.79 9.59 2.44
N ARG A 54 9.99 9.96 2.01
CA ARG A 54 11.20 9.90 2.84
C ARG A 54 11.11 10.81 4.06
N LEU A 55 10.32 11.87 3.97
CA LEU A 55 10.12 12.84 5.06
C LEU A 55 8.94 12.48 5.97
N ASP A 56 8.16 11.45 5.65
CA ASP A 56 6.97 11.05 6.39
C ASP A 56 7.29 9.96 7.42
N PRO A 57 7.29 10.25 8.72
CA PRO A 57 7.69 9.29 9.74
C PRO A 57 6.70 8.12 9.92
N ILE A 58 5.43 8.28 9.51
CA ILE A 58 4.39 7.28 9.79
C ILE A 58 4.62 5.94 9.07
N PRO A 59 4.80 5.88 7.74
CA PRO A 59 5.08 4.62 7.05
C PRO A 59 6.43 4.03 7.42
N TRP A 60 7.39 4.83 7.91
CA TRP A 60 8.69 4.34 8.37
C TRP A 60 8.64 3.71 9.76
N LEU A 61 7.85 4.25 10.69
CA LEU A 61 7.78 3.75 12.06
C LEU A 61 6.69 2.70 12.26
N PHE A 62 5.58 2.84 11.52
CA PHE A 62 4.38 2.01 11.70
C PHE A 62 3.97 1.27 10.44
N GLY A 63 4.47 1.66 9.25
CA GLY A 63 4.09 1.06 7.97
C GLY A 63 5.07 0.03 7.43
N VAL A 64 5.12 -0.04 6.09
CA VAL A 64 6.00 -0.97 5.34
C VAL A 64 7.49 -0.67 5.49
N GLY A 65 7.86 0.50 6.01
CA GLY A 65 9.24 0.85 6.32
C GLY A 65 9.70 0.41 7.71
N ALA A 66 8.79 -0.10 8.56
CA ALA A 66 9.10 -0.51 9.92
C ALA A 66 9.80 -1.88 9.99
N LEU A 67 10.55 -2.12 11.05
CA LEU A 67 11.21 -3.41 11.28
C LEU A 67 10.19 -4.55 11.33
N GLY A 68 10.42 -5.66 10.62
CA GLY A 68 9.49 -6.79 10.58
C GLY A 68 8.20 -6.51 9.81
N ALA A 69 8.15 -5.46 8.97
CA ALA A 69 7.08 -5.27 8.03
C ALA A 69 7.08 -6.34 6.93
N HIS A 70 5.88 -6.67 6.45
CA HIS A 70 5.63 -7.52 5.31
C HIS A 70 4.79 -6.74 4.31
N ALA A 71 5.42 -6.27 3.23
CA ALA A 71 4.77 -5.45 2.20
C ALA A 71 3.85 -6.27 1.25
N GLY A 72 3.77 -7.59 1.45
CA GLY A 72 3.19 -8.52 0.49
C GLY A 72 4.25 -9.03 -0.48
N LYS A 73 4.06 -10.26 -0.95
CA LYS A 73 4.96 -10.92 -1.90
C LYS A 73 5.13 -10.08 -3.17
N ASP A 74 6.39 -9.88 -3.57
CA ASP A 74 6.81 -9.13 -4.77
C ASP A 74 6.33 -7.66 -4.81
N ALA A 75 5.95 -7.09 -3.66
CA ALA A 75 5.52 -5.71 -3.54
C ALA A 75 6.64 -4.71 -3.91
N LYS A 76 6.26 -3.64 -4.61
CA LYS A 76 7.17 -2.53 -4.95
C LYS A 76 7.06 -1.44 -3.90
N VAL A 77 8.17 -1.07 -3.26
CA VAL A 77 8.23 0.10 -2.35
C VAL A 77 8.95 1.24 -3.05
N VAL A 78 8.20 2.28 -3.41
CA VAL A 78 8.68 3.46 -4.13
C VAL A 78 8.93 4.58 -3.12
N LYS A 79 10.20 4.96 -2.95
CA LYS A 79 10.58 6.06 -2.05
C LYS A 79 10.48 7.38 -2.79
N VAL A 80 9.71 8.31 -2.25
CA VAL A 80 9.43 9.62 -2.86
C VAL A 80 9.76 10.79 -1.93
N ILE A 81 9.72 12.02 -2.44
CA ILE A 81 9.91 13.24 -1.65
C ILE A 81 8.76 14.19 -1.98
N GLY A 82 7.82 14.28 -1.05
CA GLY A 82 6.63 15.11 -1.19
C GLY A 82 6.58 16.19 -0.12
N LEU A 83 6.14 17.39 -0.51
CA LEU A 83 5.85 18.49 0.41
C LEU A 83 4.52 19.13 0.06
N GLY A 84 3.57 19.00 0.97
CA GLY A 84 2.29 19.69 0.97
C GLY A 84 2.40 21.12 1.55
N PRO A 85 1.26 21.82 1.67
CA PRO A 85 1.22 23.13 2.32
C PRO A 85 1.68 23.02 3.78
N LEU A 86 2.21 24.11 4.32
CA LEU A 86 2.41 24.22 5.76
C LEU A 86 1.04 24.28 6.45
N GLU A 87 0.85 23.41 7.44
CA GLU A 87 -0.37 23.33 8.24
C GLU A 87 -0.02 23.38 9.72
N TRP A 88 -1.00 23.63 10.58
CA TRP A 88 -0.82 23.64 12.03
C TRP A 88 -0.25 22.30 12.57
N ASN A 89 -0.69 21.20 11.98
CA ASN A 89 -0.15 19.88 12.28
C ASN A 89 1.21 19.70 11.58
N PRO A 90 2.32 19.54 12.32
CA PRO A 90 3.66 19.50 11.73
C PRO A 90 3.92 18.27 10.86
N ILE A 91 3.12 17.20 10.96
CA ILE A 91 3.27 16.01 10.09
C ILE A 91 2.42 16.08 8.82
N SER A 92 1.38 16.93 8.77
CA SER A 92 0.51 17.08 7.59
C SER A 92 1.25 17.41 6.29
N PRO A 93 2.29 18.29 6.28
CA PRO A 93 2.98 18.64 5.05
C PRO A 93 3.74 17.46 4.41
N VAL A 94 4.01 16.39 5.15
CA VAL A 94 4.79 15.25 4.66
C VAL A 94 3.98 13.96 4.60
N HIS A 95 3.04 13.77 5.53
CA HIS A 95 2.19 12.58 5.62
C HIS A 95 0.85 12.75 4.88
N GLY A 96 0.36 13.99 4.77
CA GLY A 96 -0.96 14.27 4.21
C GLY A 96 -1.05 13.95 2.72
N PHE A 97 -2.28 13.73 2.25
CA PHE A 97 -2.59 13.42 0.84
C PHE A 97 -1.90 14.38 -0.15
N ARG A 98 -1.83 15.67 0.18
CA ARG A 98 -1.20 16.70 -0.67
C ARG A 98 0.30 16.48 -0.88
N ALA A 99 1.01 15.88 0.09
CA ALA A 99 2.42 15.53 -0.08
C ALA A 99 2.63 14.44 -1.14
N TYR A 100 1.65 13.54 -1.29
CA TYR A 100 1.70 12.42 -2.24
C TYR A 100 1.05 12.73 -3.59
N LEU A 101 0.30 13.82 -3.71
CA LEU A 101 -0.51 14.17 -4.88
C LEU A 101 0.22 14.07 -6.24
N PRO A 102 1.50 14.50 -6.40
CA PRO A 102 2.21 14.34 -7.67
C PRO A 102 2.33 12.87 -8.10
N TYR A 103 2.57 11.98 -7.14
CA TYR A 103 2.75 10.54 -7.38
C TYR A 103 1.42 9.82 -7.56
N ILE A 104 0.38 10.29 -6.87
CA ILE A 104 -0.99 9.84 -7.09
C ILE A 104 -1.37 10.10 -8.53
N ASN A 105 -1.23 11.35 -9.00
CA ASN A 105 -1.57 11.76 -10.37
C ASN A 105 -0.80 10.95 -11.42
N GLU A 106 0.48 10.70 -11.19
CA GLU A 106 1.29 9.83 -12.06
C GLU A 106 0.76 8.39 -12.10
N SER A 107 0.45 7.80 -10.96
CA SER A 107 0.02 6.40 -10.87
C SER A 107 -1.32 6.11 -11.56
N ILE A 108 -2.22 7.09 -11.59
CA ILE A 108 -3.57 6.95 -12.16
C ILE A 108 -3.67 7.52 -13.59
N GLY A 109 -2.54 7.91 -14.18
CA GLY A 109 -2.49 8.43 -15.55
C GLY A 109 -3.15 9.80 -15.73
N LEU A 110 -3.43 10.53 -14.65
CA LEU A 110 -3.97 11.89 -14.70
C LEU A 110 -2.82 12.90 -14.74
N ARG A 111 -2.11 12.96 -15.87
CA ARG A 111 -1.33 14.16 -16.24
C ARG A 111 -2.12 14.97 -17.27
N LYS A 112 -2.23 16.29 -17.03
CA LYS A 112 -2.57 17.27 -18.08
C LYS A 112 -1.37 17.46 -18.98
#